data_AF-A0A1F7NPW5-F1
#
_entry.id   AF-A0A1F7NPW5-F1
#
_cell.length_a   1.000
_cell.length_b   1.000
_cell.length_c   1.000
_cell.angle_alpha   90.00
_cell.angle_beta   90.00
_cell.angle_gamma   90.00
#
_symmetry.space_group_name_H-M   'P 1'
#
loop_
_entity.id
_entity.type
_entity.pdbx_description
1 polymer ?
#
loop_
_entity_poly.entity_id
_entity_poly.type
_entity_poly.pdbx_seq_one_letter_code
_entity_poly.pdbx_strand_id
1 'polypeptide(L)' 'MDLSPFGLKVRSAADVEPGGTARLSFTPPDGEPLISVLSLLVRRDPDGQAFTFVNLTNPDFLRLKKFVDSRLPQSV' A
#
# COMPACT_ATOMS: atom_id res chain seq x y z
N MET A 1 -5.71 -4.95 -6.03
CA MET A 1 -4.93 -4.18 -5.05
C MET A 1 -4.54 -2.89 -5.75
N ASP A 2 -4.81 -1.75 -5.13
CA ASP A 2 -4.40 -0.44 -5.64
C ASP A 2 -3.29 0.10 -4.73
N LEU A 3 -2.12 0.34 -5.30
CA LEU A 3 -0.89 0.62 -4.57
C LEU A 3 -0.34 1.98 -4.99
N SER A 4 -0.02 2.79 -3.98
CA SER A 4 0.71 4.03 -4.12
C SER A 4 1.95 4.01 -3.23
N PRO A 5 2.88 4.96 -3.37
CA PRO A 5 4.03 5.08 -2.46
C PRO A 5 3.64 5.41 -1.01
N PHE A 6 2.39 5.85 -0.78
CA PHE A 6 1.92 6.31 0.53
C PHE A 6 0.90 5.38 1.18
N GLY A 7 0.41 4.39 0.44
CA GLY A 7 -0.68 3.56 0.94
C GLY A 7 -1.20 2.57 -0.07
N LEU A 8 -2.20 1.82 0.39
CA LEU A 8 -2.64 0.62 -0.28
C LEU A 8 -4.12 0.36 -0.03
N LYS A 9 -4.86 0.05 -1.08
CA LYS A 9 -6.23 -0.47 -0.99
C LYS A 9 -6.24 -1.97 -1.27
N VAL A 10 -6.74 -2.72 -0.31
CA VAL A 10 -6.85 -4.19 -0.37
C VAL A 10 -8.28 -4.64 -0.14
N ARG A 11 -8.67 -5.72 -0.82
CA ARG A 11 -9.83 -6.51 -0.42
C ARG A 11 -9.39 -7.41 0.72
N SER A 12 -9.94 -7.17 1.91
CA SER A 12 -9.62 -7.93 3.12
C SER A 12 -10.90 -8.16 3.92
N ALA A 13 -11.02 -9.35 4.49
CA ALA A 13 -12.06 -9.69 5.47
C ALA A 13 -11.64 -9.34 6.90
N ALA A 14 -10.47 -8.70 7.10
CA ALA A 14 -10.02 -8.28 8.41
C ALA A 14 -10.94 -7.21 8.98
N ASP A 15 -11.32 -7.36 10.24
CA ASP A 15 -12.18 -6.41 10.94
C ASP A 15 -11.33 -5.33 11.62
N VAL A 16 -10.89 -4.35 10.82
CA VAL A 16 -10.16 -3.16 11.30
C VAL A 16 -11.10 -1.97 11.17
N GLU A 17 -11.27 -1.21 12.25
CA GLU A 17 -12.03 0.04 12.27
C GLU A 17 -11.19 1.20 11.73
N PRO A 18 -11.78 2.21 11.04
CA PRO A 18 -11.06 3.43 10.69
C PRO A 18 -10.40 4.06 11.93
N GLY A 19 -9.14 4.48 11.78
CA GLY A 19 -8.30 4.90 12.92
C GLY A 19 -7.52 3.75 13.58
N GLY A 20 -7.87 2.50 13.28
CA GLY A 20 -7.13 1.32 13.70
C GLY A 20 -5.84 1.12 12.91
N THR A 21 -4.85 0.51 13.55
CA THR A 21 -3.57 0.17 12.91
C THR A 21 -3.46 -1.32 12.62
N ALA A 22 -2.82 -1.65 11.50
CA ALA A 22 -2.54 -3.03 11.11
C ALA A 22 -1.13 -3.11 10.50
N ARG A 23 -0.46 -4.25 10.71
CA ARG A 23 0.77 -4.55 9.97
C ARG A 23 0.38 -5.14 8.62
N LEU A 24 0.72 -4.45 7.54
CA LEU A 24 0.57 -4.98 6.19
C LEU A 24 1.88 -5.59 5.75
N SER A 25 1.80 -6.80 5.20
CA SER A 25 2.92 -7.52 4.62
C SER A 25 2.57 -7.91 3.19
N PHE A 26 3.32 -7.42 2.22
CA PHE A 26 3.05 -7.67 0.80
C PHE A 26 4.33 -7.64 -0.03
N THR A 27 4.33 -8.36 -1.14
CA THR A 27 5.43 -8.37 -2.12
C THR A 27 4.97 -7.59 -3.35
N PRO A 28 5.51 -6.39 -3.62
CA PRO A 28 5.30 -5.72 -4.90
C PRO A 28 5.72 -6.63 -6.07
N PRO A 29 5.03 -6.56 -7.23
CA PRO A 29 5.38 -7.36 -8.39
C PRO A 29 6.55 -6.73 -9.18
N ASP A 30 7.62 -6.40 -8.47
CA ASP A 30 8.91 -5.94 -8.98
C ASP A 30 10.02 -6.99 -8.80
N GLY A 31 9.70 -8.14 -8.21
CA GLY A 31 10.64 -9.26 -8.00
C GLY A 31 11.54 -9.09 -6.77
N GLU A 32 11.34 -8.03 -6.01
CA GLU A 32 12.15 -7.69 -4.83
C GLU A 32 11.47 -8.21 -3.53
N PRO A 33 12.16 -8.21 -2.37
CA PRO A 33 11.65 -8.81 -1.13
C PRO A 33 10.32 -8.26 -0.61
N LEU A 34 9.70 -8.98 0.33
CA LEU A 34 8.50 -8.55 1.06
C LEU A 34 8.70 -7.20 1.76
N ILE A 35 7.71 -6.31 1.66
CA ILE A 35 7.60 -5.10 2.48
C ILE A 35 6.67 -5.41 3.66
N SER A 36 7.10 -5.09 4.88
CA SER A 36 6.24 -5.13 6.08
C SER A 36 6.19 -3.76 6.74
N VAL A 37 5.00 -3.18 6.84
CA VAL A 37 4.81 -1.77 7.21
C VAL A 37 3.61 -1.61 8.15
N LEU A 38 3.78 -0.80 9.19
CA LEU A 38 2.65 -0.38 10.03
C LEU A 38 1.78 0.57 9.21
N SER A 39 0.49 0.31 9.18
CA SER A 39 -0.45 1.07 8.38
C SER A 39 -1.67 1.45 9.20
N LEU A 40 -2.26 2.60 8.88
CA LEU A 40 -3.48 3.11 9.50
C LEU A 40 -4.63 2.92 8.52
N LEU A 41 -5.74 2.32 8.95
CA LEU A 41 -6.95 2.27 8.15
C LEU A 41 -7.58 3.67 8.11
N VAL A 42 -7.67 4.27 6.92
CA VAL A 42 -8.24 5.62 6.76
C VAL A 42 -9.69 5.61 6.28
N ARG A 43 -10.11 4.55 5.56
CA ARG A 43 -11.51 4.37 5.13
C ARG A 43 -11.84 2.92 4.79
N ARG A 44 -13.13 2.59 4.87
CA ARG A 44 -13.73 1.38 4.30
C ARG A 44 -14.57 1.76 3.09
N ASP A 45 -14.30 1.11 1.97
CA ASP A 45 -15.07 1.22 0.74
C ASP A 45 -15.80 -0.12 0.49
N PRO A 46 -16.91 -0.16 -0.28
CA PRO A 46 -17.62 -1.40 -0.60
C PRO A 46 -16.74 -2.48 -1.27
N ASP A 47 -15.68 -2.05 -1.95
CA ASP A 47 -14.75 -2.90 -2.71
C ASP A 47 -13.39 -3.08 -2.01
N GLY A 48 -13.24 -2.63 -0.75
CA GLY A 48 -12.04 -2.89 0.04
C GLY A 48 -11.73 -1.85 1.12
N GLN A 49 -10.59 -2.04 1.78
CA GLN A 49 -10.09 -1.20 2.86
C GLN A 49 -8.87 -0.43 2.38
N ALA A 50 -8.84 0.88 2.62
CA ALA A 50 -7.73 1.75 2.22
C ALA A 50 -6.89 2.16 3.43
N PHE A 51 -5.60 1.84 3.35
CA PHE A 51 -4.62 2.09 4.39
C PHE A 51 -3.59 3.12 3.93
N THR A 52 -3.14 3.97 4.86
CA THR A 52 -1.94 4.79 4.70
C THR A 52 -0.77 4.16 5.44
N PHE A 53 0.43 4.24 4.88
CA PHE A 53 1.64 3.76 5.54
C PHE A 53 2.08 4.74 6.64
N VAL A 54 2.40 4.22 7.82
CA VAL A 54 2.82 5.01 8.99
C VAL A 54 4.34 5.12 9.06
N ASN A 55 5.05 4.02 8.79
CA ASN A 55 6.49 3.93 8.98
C ASN A 55 7.22 3.26 7.81
N LEU A 56 6.82 3.58 6.58
CA LEU A 56 7.51 3.09 5.39
C LEU A 56 8.94 3.65 5.36
N THR A 57 9.92 2.80 5.07
CA THR A 57 11.32 3.23 4.96
C THR A 57 11.52 4.05 3.68
N ASN A 58 12.52 4.95 3.66
CA ASN A 58 12.84 5.70 2.45
C ASN A 58 13.22 4.78 1.26
N PRO A 59 14.05 3.72 1.44
CA PRO A 59 14.28 2.75 0.37
C PRO A 59 13.00 2.11 -0.18
N ASP A 60 12.08 1.68 0.69
CA ASP A 60 10.80 1.10 0.25
C ASP A 60 9.91 2.13 -0.44
N PHE A 61 9.89 3.38 0.04
CA PHE A 61 9.18 4.48 -0.60
C PHE A 61 9.68 4.69 -2.03
N LEU A 62 11.00 4.78 -2.23
CA LEU A 62 11.60 4.97 -3.57
C LEU A 62 11.32 3.78 -4.49
N ARG A 63 11.37 2.56 -3.95
CA ARG A 63 11.02 1.33 -4.67
C ARG A 63 9.56 1.36 -5.14
N LEU A 64 8.63 1.66 -4.24
CA LEU A 64 7.21 1.76 -4.56
C LEU A 64 6.92 2.89 -5.55
N LYS A 65 7.59 4.03 -5.40
CA LYS A 65 7.49 5.13 -6.35
C LYS A 65 7.93 4.71 -7.75
N LYS A 66 9.12 4.10 -7.87
CA LYS A 66 9.63 3.59 -9.15
C LYS A 66 8.66 2.59 -9.77
N PHE A 67 8.11 1.68 -8.96
CA PHE A 67 7.15 0.70 -9.41
C PHE A 67 5.85 1.34 -9.94
N VAL A 68 5.27 2.28 -9.21
CA VAL A 68 4.03 2.98 -9.62
C VAL A 68 4.27 3.82 -10.86
N ASP A 69 5.37 4.58 -10.90
CA ASP A 69 5.74 5.41 -12.05
C ASP A 69 5.90 4.57 -13.33
N SER A 70 6.42 3.34 -13.23
CA SER A 70 6.57 2.42 -14.37
C SER A 70 5.24 1.89 -14.95
N ARG A 71 4.13 2.06 -14.22
CA ARG A 71 2.79 1.59 -14.61
C ARG A 71 1.86 2.70 -15.08
N LEU A 72 2.25 3.96 -14.91
CA LEU A 72 1.52 5.07 -15.48
C LEU A 72 1.79 5.14 -16.99
N PRO A 73 0.75 5.23 -17.84
CA PRO A 73 0.97 5.48 -19.26
C PRO A 73 1.73 6.80 -19.42
N GLN A 74 2.87 6.77 -20.12
CA GLN A 74 3.53 8.00 -20.54
C GLN A 74 2.54 8.75 -21.43
N SER A 75 2.02 9.86 -20.95
CA SER A 75 1.23 10.77 -21.78
C SER A 75 2.20 11.36 -22.80
N VAL A 76 2.05 10.93 -24.06
CA VAL A 76 2.74 11.49 -25.22
C VAL A 76 2.08 12.80 -25.62
#